data_AF-N8WE64-F1
#
_entry.id   AF-N8WE64-F1
#
_cell.length_a   1.000
_cell.length_b   1.000
_cell.length_c   1.000
_cell.angle_alpha   90.00
_cell.angle_beta   90.00
_cell.angle_gamma   90.00
#
_symmetry.space_group_name_H-M   'P 1'
#
loop_
_entity.id
_entity.type
_entity.pdbx_description
1 polymer ?
#
loop_
_entity_poly.entity_id
_entity_poly.type
_entity_poly.pdbx_seq_one_letter_code
_entity_poly.pdbx_strand_id
1 'polypeptide(L)'
;MAYPNDIHQDYMKIKDEIESHIFTFLMLPSLALETCVQEIVARQMNRAYLNPVRAKEELKIRQRFQLYSNLKCRILFTDQIPDQVAANVKQILDTLNKVKQGSINLSLTVQ
;
A
#
# COMPACT_ATOMS: atom_id res chain seq x y z
N MET A 1 5.41 4.11 7.08
CA MET A 1 6.02 4.98 8.08
C MET A 1 6.81 4.13 9.07
N ALA A 2 8.11 3.98 8.85
CA ALA A 2 8.97 3.08 9.65
C ALA A 2 9.85 3.82 10.67
N TYR A 3 9.56 5.10 10.91
CA TYR A 3 10.29 5.89 11.88
C TYR A 3 9.74 5.63 13.28
N PRO A 4 10.56 5.74 14.33
CA PRO A 4 10.09 5.70 15.71
C PRO A 4 8.99 6.74 15.97
N ASN A 5 8.02 6.39 16.81
CA ASN A 5 6.87 7.26 17.10
C ASN A 5 7.26 8.56 17.82
N ASP A 6 8.41 8.57 18.47
CA ASP A 6 8.96 9.65 19.29
C ASP A 6 9.98 10.52 18.54
N ILE A 7 10.17 10.31 17.23
CA ILE A 7 11.14 11.08 16.44
C ILE A 7 10.84 12.59 16.41
N HIS A 8 9.57 12.97 16.53
CA HIS A 8 9.11 14.35 16.56
C HIS A 8 7.75 14.46 17.24
N GLN A 9 7.48 15.56 17.94
CA GLN A 9 6.22 15.79 18.67
C GLN A 9 4.97 15.66 17.77
N ASP A 10 5.07 16.08 16.51
CA ASP A 10 3.96 16.06 15.56
C ASP A 10 3.89 14.78 14.72
N TYR A 11 4.84 13.85 14.88
CA TYR A 11 4.97 12.69 14.01
C TYR A 11 3.71 11.83 14.00
N MET A 12 3.18 11.52 15.18
CA MET A 12 1.97 10.70 15.31
C MET A 12 0.75 11.37 14.70
N LYS A 13 0.61 12.68 14.87
CA LYS A 13 -0.48 13.47 14.26
C LYS A 13 -0.40 13.41 12.73
N ILE A 14 0.78 13.68 12.15
CA ILE A 14 1.00 13.61 10.70
C ILE A 14 0.73 12.19 10.18
N LYS A 15 1.18 11.16 10.92
CA LYS A 15 0.93 9.76 10.59
C LYS A 15 -0.56 9.45 10.52
N ASP A 16 -1.32 9.86 11.52
CA ASP A 16 -2.76 9.63 11.56
C ASP A 16 -3.50 10.42 10.45
N GLU A 17 -3.09 11.66 10.18
CA GLU A 17 -3.62 12.46 9.07
C GLU A 17 -3.37 11.79 7.72
N ILE A 18 -2.18 11.25 7.49
CA ILE A 18 -1.85 10.53 6.26
C ILE A 18 -2.68 9.23 6.16
N GLU A 19 -2.69 8.41 7.21
CA GLU A 19 -3.40 7.12 7.20
C GLU A 19 -4.91 7.26 7.02
N SER A 20 -5.52 8.32 7.56
CA SER A 20 -6.96 8.57 7.47
C SER A 20 -7.40 9.34 6.22
N HIS A 21 -6.47 9.91 5.45
CA HIS A 21 -6.82 10.71 4.28
C HIS A 21 -7.40 9.83 3.16
N ILE A 22 -8.52 10.28 2.56
CA ILE A 22 -9.31 9.51 1.60
C ILE A 22 -8.54 9.11 0.32
N PHE A 23 -7.47 9.84 -0.02
CA PHE A 23 -6.60 9.57 -1.17
C PHE A 23 -5.30 8.84 -0.80
N THR A 24 -5.15 8.41 0.45
CA THR A 24 -4.01 7.59 0.86
C THR A 24 -4.34 6.12 0.66
N PHE A 25 -3.48 5.43 -0.08
CA PHE A 25 -3.61 4.00 -0.36
C PHE A 25 -2.34 3.26 0.04
N LEU A 26 -2.52 2.07 0.62
CA LEU A 26 -1.47 1.09 0.78
C LEU A 26 -1.54 0.10 -0.40
N MET A 27 -0.49 0.09 -1.23
CA MET A 27 -0.36 -0.85 -2.34
C MET A 27 0.47 -2.06 -1.92
N LEU A 28 -0.14 -3.25 -1.96
CA LEU A 28 0.52 -4.52 -1.67
C LEU A 28 0.04 -5.57 -2.68
N PRO A 29 0.86 -6.57 -3.05
CA PRO A 29 0.36 -7.68 -3.84
C PRO A 29 -0.53 -8.63 -3.01
N SER A 30 -0.30 -8.74 -1.70
CA SER A 30 -1.12 -9.61 -0.83
C SER A 30 -1.02 -9.21 0.64
N LEU A 31 -2.06 -9.54 1.42
CA LEU A 31 -2.04 -9.54 2.88
C LEU A 31 -1.57 -10.88 3.50
N ALA A 32 -1.31 -11.90 2.68
CA ALA A 32 -0.60 -13.08 3.10
C ALA A 32 0.91 -12.82 2.99
N LEU A 33 1.64 -12.94 4.10
CA LEU A 33 3.08 -12.65 4.17
C LEU A 33 3.86 -13.38 3.07
N GLU A 34 3.66 -14.70 2.95
CA GLU A 34 4.45 -15.53 2.03
C GLU A 34 4.16 -15.18 0.56
N THR A 35 2.88 -15.02 0.19
CA THR A 35 2.49 -14.56 -1.14
C THR A 35 3.06 -13.17 -1.45
N CYS A 36 3.02 -12.26 -0.48
CA CYS A 36 3.54 -10.91 -0.65
C CYS A 36 5.05 -10.89 -0.85
N VAL A 37 5.79 -11.67 -0.05
CA VAL A 37 7.24 -11.85 -0.18
C VAL A 37 7.59 -12.43 -1.55
N GLN A 38 6.92 -13.49 -1.97
CA GLN A 38 7.17 -14.14 -3.26
C GLN A 38 6.98 -13.17 -4.43
N GLU A 39 5.85 -12.46 -4.46
CA GLU A 39 5.51 -11.51 -5.52
C GLU A 39 6.51 -10.36 -5.60
N ILE A 40 6.84 -9.75 -4.46
CA ILE A 40 7.77 -8.62 -4.44
C ILE A 40 9.17 -9.07 -4.83
N VAL A 41 9.65 -10.21 -4.32
CA VAL A 41 10.98 -10.73 -4.65
C VAL A 41 11.07 -11.06 -6.13
N ALA A 42 10.07 -11.73 -6.71
CA ALA A 42 10.04 -12.01 -8.16
C ALA A 42 10.17 -10.72 -8.98
N ARG A 43 9.44 -9.65 -8.61
CA ARG A 43 9.54 -8.34 -9.27
C ARG A 43 10.91 -7.71 -9.11
N GLN A 44 11.54 -7.81 -7.94
CA GLN A 44 12.89 -7.26 -7.72
C GLN A 44 13.96 -8.02 -8.51
N MET A 45 13.86 -9.35 -8.59
CA MET A 45 14.79 -10.18 -9.35
C MET A 45 14.76 -9.88 -10.86
N ASN A 46 13.61 -9.46 -11.38
CA ASN A 46 13.43 -9.15 -12.80
C ASN A 46 13.87 -7.72 -13.19
N ARG A 47 14.40 -6.91 -12.27
CA ARG A 47 14.86 -5.54 -12.58
C ARG A 47 16.26 -5.57 -13.16
N ALA A 48 16.37 -5.38 -14.46
CA ALA A 48 17.64 -5.41 -15.22
C ALA A 48 18.72 -4.42 -14.72
N TYR A 49 18.32 -3.33 -14.04
CA TYR A 49 19.22 -2.30 -13.53
C TYR A 49 19.64 -2.51 -12.06
N LEU A 50 19.13 -3.54 -11.40
CA LEU A 50 19.52 -3.89 -10.03
C LEU A 50 20.40 -5.14 -10.05
N ASN A 51 21.27 -5.27 -9.04
CA ASN A 51 21.92 -6.54 -8.71
C ASN A 51 21.27 -7.11 -7.43
N PRO A 52 20.05 -7.65 -7.52
CA PRO A 52 19.31 -8.08 -6.35
C PRO A 52 19.90 -9.37 -5.78
N VAL A 53 20.02 -9.41 -4.45
CA VAL A 53 20.33 -10.65 -3.73
C VAL A 53 19.04 -11.14 -3.11
N ARG A 54 18.53 -12.27 -3.58
CA ARG A 54 17.22 -12.81 -3.18
C ARG A 54 17.00 -12.80 -1.67
N ALA A 55 17.93 -13.35 -0.89
CA ALA A 55 17.84 -13.40 0.57
C ALA A 55 17.76 -12.01 1.23
N LYS A 56 18.44 -11.00 0.65
CA LYS A 56 18.36 -9.62 1.14
C LYS A 56 16.99 -9.00 0.83
N GLU A 57 16.43 -9.25 -0.35
CA GLU A 57 15.10 -8.75 -0.70
C GLU A 57 14.00 -9.41 0.15
N GLU A 58 14.08 -10.72 0.37
CA GLU A 58 13.16 -11.44 1.27
C GLU A 58 13.21 -10.85 2.69
N LEU A 59 14.41 -10.64 3.24
CA LEU A 59 14.58 -10.06 4.57
C LEU A 59 13.96 -8.66 4.66
N LYS A 60 14.16 -7.81 3.65
CA LYS A 60 13.62 -6.44 3.61
C LYS A 60 12.09 -6.41 3.69
N ILE A 61 11.41 -7.34 3.01
CA ILE A 61 9.95 -7.41 3.01
C ILE A 61 9.45 -8.00 4.32
N ARG A 62 10.04 -9.10 4.80
CA ARG A 62 9.65 -9.73 6.07
C ARG A 62 9.75 -8.76 7.26
N GLN A 63 10.81 -7.96 7.31
CA GLN A 63 10.99 -6.95 8.37
C GLN A 63 9.93 -5.84 8.35
N ARG A 64 9.38 -5.51 7.18
CA ARG A 64 8.47 -4.37 7.01
C ARG A 64 7.01 -4.75 6.84
N PHE A 65 6.73 -6.03 6.54
CA PHE A 65 5.39 -6.49 6.20
C PHE A 65 4.38 -6.12 7.28
N GLN A 66 4.64 -6.51 8.53
CA GLN A 66 3.76 -6.22 9.66
C GLN A 66 3.55 -4.71 9.86
N LEU A 67 4.62 -3.92 9.69
CA LEU A 67 4.52 -2.48 9.82
C LEU A 67 3.64 -1.86 8.73
N TYR A 68 3.67 -2.37 7.50
CA TYR A 68 2.84 -1.88 6.42
C TYR A 68 1.42 -2.43 6.48
N SER A 69 1.22 -3.73 6.71
CA SER A 69 -0.11 -4.34 6.78
C SER A 69 -0.98 -3.79 7.90
N ASN A 70 -0.37 -3.23 8.94
CA ASN A 70 -1.07 -2.63 10.08
C ASN A 70 -1.37 -1.13 9.91
N LEU A 71 -0.97 -0.50 8.81
CA LEU A 71 -1.38 0.89 8.52
C LEU A 71 -2.89 0.94 8.26
N LYS A 72 -3.58 1.94 8.80
CA LYS A 72 -5.04 2.09 8.68
C LYS A 72 -5.48 2.66 7.32
N CYS A 73 -4.66 2.51 6.29
CA CYS A 73 -4.93 3.00 4.94
C CYS A 73 -5.90 2.07 4.20
N ARG A 74 -6.57 2.60 3.17
CA ARG A 74 -7.28 1.74 2.21
C ARG A 74 -6.27 0.92 1.42
N ILE A 75 -6.50 -0.40 1.35
CA ILE A 75 -5.60 -1.31 0.66
C ILE A 75 -6.00 -1.42 -0.81
N LEU A 76 -5.01 -1.43 -1.70
CA LEU A 76 -5.16 -1.71 -3.12
C LEU A 76 -4.22 -2.84 -3.51
N PHE A 77 -4.78 -3.93 -4.00
CA PHE A 77 -4.01 -5.10 -4.40
C PHE A 77 -3.33 -4.93 -5.77
N THR A 78 -2.07 -5.36 -5.85
CA THR A 78 -1.22 -5.21 -7.04
C THR A 78 -0.69 -6.55 -7.56
N ASP A 79 -1.40 -7.64 -7.28
CA ASP A 79 -1.18 -9.01 -7.77
C ASP A 79 -1.62 -9.22 -9.22
N GLN A 80 -2.31 -8.23 -9.82
CA GLN A 80 -2.76 -8.25 -11.20
C GLN A 80 -1.75 -7.58 -12.16
N ILE A 81 -1.97 -7.74 -13.47
CA ILE A 81 -1.16 -7.07 -14.50
C ILE A 81 -1.27 -5.54 -14.40
N PRO A 82 -0.24 -4.78 -14.81
CA PRO A 82 -0.18 -3.33 -14.62
C PRO A 82 -1.42 -2.56 -15.13
N ASP A 83 -1.92 -2.91 -16.32
CA ASP A 83 -3.07 -2.23 -16.92
C ASP A 83 -4.35 -2.43 -16.10
N GLN A 84 -4.54 -3.62 -15.53
CA GLN A 84 -5.69 -3.90 -14.67
C GLN A 84 -5.58 -3.15 -13.34
N VAL A 85 -4.38 -3.10 -12.75
CA VAL A 85 -4.12 -2.32 -11.54
C VAL A 85 -4.40 -0.83 -11.79
N ALA A 86 -3.93 -0.29 -12.93
CA ALA A 86 -4.14 1.11 -13.31
C ALA A 86 -5.64 1.42 -13.52
N ALA A 87 -6.39 0.53 -14.19
CA ALA A 87 -7.82 0.67 -14.36
C ALA A 87 -8.57 0.68 -13.01
N ASN A 88 -8.20 -0.22 -12.10
CA ASN A 88 -8.77 -0.27 -10.75
C ASN A 88 -8.49 1.03 -9.96
N VAL A 89 -7.25 1.53 -9.99
CA VAL A 89 -6.86 2.81 -9.39
C VAL A 89 -7.73 3.94 -9.95
N LYS A 90 -7.87 4.01 -11.28
CA LYS A 90 -8.69 5.04 -11.94
C LYS A 90 -10.14 5.01 -11.46
N GLN A 91 -10.75 3.83 -11.41
CA GLN A 91 -12.13 3.68 -10.93
C GLN A 91 -12.31 4.16 -9.48
N ILE A 92 -11.34 3.84 -8.61
CA ILE A 92 -11.35 4.29 -7.22
C ILE A 92 -11.24 5.83 -7.14
N LEU A 93 -10.33 6.43 -7.90
CA LEU A 93 -10.14 7.88 -7.93
C LEU A 93 -11.38 8.61 -8.49
N ASP A 94 -11.98 8.10 -9.56
CA ASP A 94 -13.22 8.64 -10.13
C ASP A 94 -14.36 8.61 -9.09
N THR A 95 -14.44 7.54 -8.30
CA THR A 95 -15.43 7.41 -7.21
C THR A 95 -15.17 8.43 -6.11
N LEU A 96 -13.93 8.55 -5.65
CA LEU A 96 -13.55 9.51 -4.59
C LEU A 96 -13.76 10.97 -5.01
N ASN A 97 -13.51 11.30 -6.27
CA ASN A 97 -13.76 12.64 -6.80
C ASN A 97 -15.24 12.99 -6.77
N LYS A 98 -16.14 12.04 -7.07
CA LYS A 98 -17.59 12.24 -6.95
C LYS A 98 -18.02 12.43 -5.50
N VAL A 99 -17.45 11.68 -4.55
CA VAL A 99 -17.71 11.86 -3.10
C VAL A 99 -17.26 13.25 -2.63
N LYS A 100 -16.04 13.67 -3.02
CA LYS A 100 -15.51 14.99 -2.68
C LYS A 100 -16.37 16.14 -3.23
N GLN A 101 -16.98 15.95 -4.38
CA GLN A 101 -17.89 16.92 -5.02
C GLN A 101 -19.34 16.84 -4.47
N GLY A 102 -19.59 16.04 -3.43
CA GLY A 102 -20.91 15.89 -2.80
C GLY A 102 -21.92 15.10 -3.66
N SER A 103 -21.47 14.39 -4.68
CA SER A 103 -22.33 13.71 -5.64
C SER A 103 -22.75 12.29 -5.22
N ILE A 104 -22.11 11.69 -4.19
CA ILE A 104 -22.41 10.35 -3.68
C ILE A 104 -22.05 10.25 -2.18
N ASN A 105 -22.92 9.67 -1.35
CA ASN A 105 -22.61 9.23 0.01
C ASN A 105 -22.01 7.82 -0.01
N LEU A 106 -20.78 7.66 0.47
CA LEU A 106 -20.05 6.39 0.40
C LEU A 106 -20.22 5.59 1.71
N SER A 107 -21.29 4.81 1.82
CA SER A 107 -21.37 3.72 2.80
C SER A 107 -20.64 2.50 2.23
N LEU A 108 -19.32 2.45 2.37
CA LEU A 108 -18.55 1.24 2.02
C LEU A 108 -18.41 0.35 3.26
N THR A 109 -19.30 -0.64 3.34
CA THR A 109 -19.10 -1.85 4.14
C THR A 109 -17.94 -2.62 3.55
N VAL A 110 -16.89 -2.80 4.35
CA VAL A 110 -15.74 -3.66 4.02
C VAL A 110 -16.16 -5.10 4.33
N GLN A 111 -16.06 -5.99 3.34
CA GLN A 111 -15.94 -7.45 3.55
C GLN A 111 -14.48 -7.83 3.36
#